data_AF-T1CGH5-F1
#
_entry.id   AF-T1CGH5-F1
#
_cell.length_a   1.000
_cell.length_b   1.000
_cell.length_c   1.000
_cell.angle_alpha   90.00
_cell.angle_beta   90.00
_cell.angle_gamma   90.00
#
_symmetry.space_group_name_H-M   'P 1'
#
loop_
_entity.id
_entity.type
_entity.pdbx_description
1 polymer ?
#
loop_
_entity_poly.entity_id
_entity_poly.type
_entity_poly.pdbx_seq_one_letter_code
_entity_poly.pdbx_strand_id
1 'polypeptide(L)'
;MEACASAHHWARELDRLGHEVRLIAPAYVKPFVKRQKNDASDAEAICEAAQRPTMRFVAVKSEAKQALSAVFRSRDLLVGQRTQLINAIRGHLGEYGVVAPQGPSHVERLIVEIEDPGSVVPKSARTCLQLLVDTLRGLRDRIDRLDDEIAARARQDEGARRLMSIPGIGPMIATAI
;
A
#
# COMPACT_ATOMS: atom_id res chain seq x y z
N MET A 1 7.36 18.35 15.92
CA MET A 1 6.30 17.32 16.09
C MET A 1 6.82 15.98 15.58
N GLU A 2 6.35 14.87 16.13
CA GLU A 2 6.61 13.54 15.56
C GLU A 2 5.72 13.30 14.34
N ALA A 3 6.26 12.65 13.30
CA ALA A 3 5.50 12.26 12.13
C ALA A 3 4.58 11.06 12.47
N CYS A 4 3.29 11.26 12.34
CA CYS A 4 2.24 10.26 12.55
C CYS A 4 1.17 10.37 11.44
N ALA A 5 0.10 9.57 11.55
CA ALA A 5 -0.97 9.53 10.54
C ALA A 5 -1.59 10.92 10.24
N SER A 6 -1.77 11.75 11.27
CA SER A 6 -2.35 13.09 11.16
C SER A 6 -1.32 14.21 11.07
N ALA A 7 -0.02 13.93 11.21
CA ALA A 7 1.00 14.96 11.34
C ALA A 7 1.09 15.90 10.14
N HIS A 8 0.87 15.41 8.92
CA HIS A 8 0.86 16.27 7.73
C HIS A 8 -0.32 17.25 7.71
N HIS A 9 -1.50 16.83 8.17
CA HIS A 9 -2.66 17.72 8.28
C HIS A 9 -2.36 18.82 9.30
N TRP A 10 -1.99 18.44 10.53
CA TRP A 10 -1.69 19.41 11.58
C TRP A 10 -0.51 20.31 11.23
N ALA A 11 0.51 19.79 10.54
CA ALA A 11 1.61 20.62 10.07
C ALA A 11 1.15 21.73 9.12
N ARG A 12 0.23 21.44 8.20
CA ARG A 12 -0.34 22.47 7.31
C ARG A 12 -1.22 23.46 8.06
N GLU A 13 -2.01 23.00 9.02
CA GLU A 13 -2.84 23.90 9.85
C GLU A 13 -1.97 24.86 10.66
N LEU A 14 -0.92 24.36 11.31
CA LEU A 14 0.02 25.17 12.10
C LEU A 14 0.84 26.11 11.23
N ASP A 15 1.26 25.68 10.05
CA ASP A 15 1.95 26.53 9.06
C ASP A 15 1.06 27.70 8.61
N ARG A 16 -0.24 27.47 8.38
CA ARG A 16 -1.21 28.54 8.09
C ARG A 16 -1.39 29.53 9.24
N LEU A 17 -1.13 29.11 10.48
CA LEU A 17 -1.12 29.98 11.66
C LEU A 17 0.22 30.71 11.86
N GLY A 18 1.20 30.52 10.96
CA GLY A 18 2.50 31.19 10.99
C GLY A 18 3.58 30.45 11.77
N HIS A 19 3.38 29.18 12.13
CA HIS A 19 4.38 28.38 12.82
C HIS A 19 5.30 27.64 11.85
N GLU A 20 6.61 27.66 12.11
CA GLU A 20 7.55 26.75 11.42
C GLU A 20 7.37 25.33 11.96
N VAL A 21 6.87 24.41 11.13
CA VAL A 21 6.65 23.02 11.53
C VAL A 21 7.78 22.10 11.08
N ARG A 22 8.44 21.50 12.07
CA ARG A 22 9.48 20.49 11.88
C ARG A 22 8.95 19.10 12.26
N LEU A 23 8.79 18.21 11.28
CA LEU A 23 8.35 16.83 11.48
C LEU A 23 9.55 15.89 11.67
N ILE A 24 9.56 15.09 12.72
CA ILE A 24 10.64 14.13 13.04
C ILE A 24 10.12 12.70 12.83
N ALA A 25 10.88 11.86 12.13
CA ALA A 25 10.49 10.45 11.97
C ALA A 25 10.45 9.73 13.33
N PRO A 26 9.46 8.86 13.61
CA PRO A 26 9.35 8.17 14.90
C PRO A 26 10.60 7.37 15.29
N ALA A 27 11.30 6.82 14.29
CA ALA A 27 12.55 6.10 14.51
C ALA A 27 13.64 6.96 15.15
N TYR A 28 13.61 8.29 14.93
CA TYR A 28 14.54 9.24 15.55
C TYR A 28 14.06 9.78 16.89
N VAL A 29 12.76 9.68 17.19
CA VAL A 29 12.21 10.05 18.51
C VAL A 29 12.36 8.90 19.51
N LYS A 30 12.17 7.65 19.05
CA LYS A 30 12.18 6.43 19.88
C LYS A 30 13.37 6.32 20.86
N PRO A 31 14.62 6.66 20.51
CA PRO A 31 15.74 6.59 21.45
C PRO A 31 15.63 7.52 22.66
N PHE A 32 14.80 8.56 22.59
CA PHE A 32 14.62 9.57 23.64
C PHE A 32 13.40 9.30 24.54
N VAL A 33 12.59 8.28 24.24
CA VAL A 33 11.39 7.94 25.01
C VAL A 33 11.78 7.27 26.32
N LYS A 34 11.37 7.86 27.45
CA LYS A 34 11.61 7.33 28.81
C LYS A 34 10.65 6.18 29.14
N ARG A 35 11.02 5.35 30.13
CA ARG A 35 10.10 4.33 30.68
C ARG A 35 8.90 5.04 31.33
N GLN A 36 7.69 4.58 31.01
CA GLN A 36 6.36 5.19 31.27
C GLN A 36 5.88 6.14 30.17
N LYS A 37 4.96 5.63 29.36
CA LYS A 37 4.32 6.35 28.28
C LYS A 37 3.25 7.30 28.83
N ASN A 38 3.44 8.59 28.64
CA ASN A 38 2.46 9.64 28.87
C ASN A 38 2.76 10.82 27.93
N ASP A 39 1.80 11.73 27.76
CA ASP A 39 1.92 12.82 26.78
C ASP A 39 3.09 13.76 27.09
N ALA A 40 3.42 13.97 28.37
CA ALA A 40 4.55 14.81 28.77
C ALA A 40 5.90 14.19 28.40
N SER A 41 6.08 12.88 28.65
CA SER A 41 7.26 12.12 28.26
C SER A 41 7.43 12.07 26.73
N ASP A 42 6.32 11.93 25.99
CA ASP A 42 6.34 11.93 24.52
C ASP A 42 6.73 13.31 23.97
N ALA A 43 6.19 14.39 24.55
CA ALA A 43 6.57 15.77 24.20
C ALA A 43 8.05 16.07 24.52
N GLU A 44 8.54 15.64 25.67
CA GLU A 44 9.95 15.77 26.06
C GLU A 44 10.85 15.04 25.06
N ALA A 45 10.53 13.79 24.70
CA ALA A 45 11.31 13.01 23.73
C ALA A 45 11.38 13.68 22.35
N ILE A 46 10.28 14.28 21.89
CA ILE A 46 10.24 15.04 20.63
C ILE A 46 11.12 16.29 20.71
N CYS A 47 11.07 17.03 21.82
CA CYS A 47 11.93 18.20 22.05
C CYS A 47 13.41 17.82 22.10
N GLU A 48 13.77 16.74 22.78
CA GLU A 48 15.14 16.22 22.86
C GLU A 48 15.68 15.78 21.50
N ALA A 49 14.85 15.11 20.71
CA ALA A 49 15.18 14.72 19.34
C ALA A 49 15.41 15.97 18.47
N ALA A 50 14.53 16.98 18.56
CA ALA A 50 14.60 18.19 17.75
C ALA A 50 15.89 19.01 17.95
N GLN A 51 16.50 18.92 19.13
CA GLN A 51 17.73 19.64 19.48
C GLN A 51 19.01 19.04 18.89
N ARG A 52 18.96 17.81 18.34
CA ARG A 52 20.16 17.16 17.80
C ARG A 52 20.67 17.95 16.58
N PRO A 53 21.95 18.38 16.54
CA PRO A 53 22.46 19.19 15.43
C PRO A 53 22.37 18.51 14.06
N THR A 54 22.42 17.17 14.04
CA THR A 54 22.34 16.35 12.84
C THR A 54 20.92 15.89 12.50
N MET A 55 19.89 16.43 13.18
CA MET A 55 18.52 15.99 13.01
C MET A 55 18.00 16.24 11.60
N ARG A 56 17.35 15.22 11.03
CA ARG A 56 16.69 15.28 9.72
C ARG A 56 15.19 15.34 9.88
N PHE A 57 14.56 16.26 9.14
CA PHE A 57 13.12 16.47 9.19
C PHE A 57 12.44 15.89 7.97
N VAL A 58 11.23 15.37 8.17
CA VAL A 58 10.35 14.89 7.12
C VAL A 58 9.65 16.10 6.50
N ALA A 59 9.70 16.23 5.18
CA ALA A 59 8.97 17.29 4.49
C ALA A 59 7.44 17.15 4.72
N VAL A 60 6.78 18.27 4.99
CA VAL A 60 5.32 18.33 5.06
C VAL A 60 4.77 18.11 3.65
N LYS A 61 3.98 17.06 3.48
CA LYS A 61 3.36 16.77 2.18
C LYS A 61 2.17 17.71 1.96
N SER A 62 2.04 18.22 0.73
CA SER A 62 0.80 18.85 0.28
C SER A 62 -0.32 17.82 0.19
N GLU A 63 -1.56 18.29 0.17
CA GLU A 63 -2.74 17.42 0.04
C GLU A 63 -2.72 16.64 -1.26
N ALA A 64 -2.34 17.27 -2.37
CA ALA A 64 -2.16 16.61 -3.66
C ALA A 64 -1.14 15.44 -3.57
N LYS A 65 0.00 15.65 -2.90
CA LYS A 65 1.00 14.60 -2.69
C LYS A 65 0.50 13.48 -1.76
N GLN A 66 -0.32 13.79 -0.76
CA GLN A 66 -0.96 12.76 0.08
C GLN A 66 -2.01 11.97 -0.70
N ALA A 67 -2.79 12.62 -1.55
CA ALA A 67 -3.76 11.97 -2.43
C ALA A 67 -3.09 11.01 -3.42
N LEU A 68 -1.89 11.33 -3.90
CA LEU A 68 -1.07 10.38 -4.67
C LEU A 68 -0.68 9.17 -3.84
N SER A 69 -0.17 9.38 -2.63
CA SER A 69 0.20 8.28 -1.73
C SER A 69 -0.99 7.38 -1.37
N ALA A 70 -2.22 7.90 -1.33
CA ALA A 70 -3.41 7.11 -1.07
C ALA A 70 -3.68 6.10 -2.20
N VAL A 71 -3.55 6.51 -3.46
CA VAL A 71 -3.74 5.61 -4.63
C VAL A 71 -2.78 4.42 -4.56
N PHE A 72 -1.49 4.67 -4.32
CA PHE A 72 -0.49 3.61 -4.18
C PHE A 72 -0.79 2.65 -3.03
N ARG A 73 -1.11 3.18 -1.84
CA ARG A 73 -1.42 2.35 -0.68
C ARG A 73 -2.69 1.52 -0.88
N SER A 74 -3.71 2.11 -1.50
CA SER A 74 -4.92 1.38 -1.88
C SER A 74 -4.59 0.26 -2.85
N ARG A 75 -3.78 0.53 -3.88
CA ARG A 75 -3.36 -0.50 -4.83
C ARG A 75 -2.59 -1.64 -4.15
N ASP A 76 -1.60 -1.32 -3.32
CA ASP A 76 -0.81 -2.32 -2.60
C ASP A 76 -1.68 -3.20 -1.71
N LEU A 77 -2.67 -2.60 -1.02
CA LEU A 77 -3.66 -3.35 -0.24
C LEU A 77 -4.44 -4.33 -1.12
N LEU A 78 -4.97 -3.88 -2.26
CA LEU A 78 -5.74 -4.73 -3.17
C LEU A 78 -4.88 -5.84 -3.79
N VAL A 79 -3.62 -5.56 -4.14
CA VAL A 79 -2.66 -6.56 -4.62
C VAL A 79 -2.37 -7.62 -3.55
N GLY A 80 -2.24 -7.20 -2.29
CA GLY A 80 -2.12 -8.09 -1.15
C GLY A 80 -3.34 -9.01 -1.00
N GLN A 81 -4.55 -8.44 -1.02
CA GLN A 81 -5.81 -9.19 -0.96
C GLN A 81 -5.97 -10.16 -2.14
N ARG A 82 -5.63 -9.74 -3.36
CA ARG A 82 -5.62 -10.61 -4.54
C ARG A 82 -4.72 -11.82 -4.32
N THR A 83 -3.53 -11.60 -3.78
CA THR A 83 -2.55 -12.67 -3.49
C THR A 83 -3.07 -13.61 -2.41
N GLN A 84 -3.69 -13.06 -1.35
CA GLN A 84 -4.33 -13.84 -0.30
C GLN A 84 -5.43 -14.77 -0.85
N LEU A 85 -6.30 -14.25 -1.72
CA LEU A 85 -7.36 -15.06 -2.37
C LEU A 85 -6.80 -16.14 -3.28
N ILE A 86 -5.79 -15.82 -4.08
CA ILE A 86 -5.09 -16.81 -4.93
C ILE A 86 -4.53 -17.96 -4.09
N ASN A 87 -3.93 -17.64 -2.94
CA ASN A 87 -3.38 -18.64 -2.04
C ASN A 87 -4.46 -19.47 -1.35
N ALA A 88 -5.58 -18.86 -0.95
CA ALA A 88 -6.72 -19.57 -0.39
C ALA A 88 -7.35 -20.55 -1.39
N ILE A 89 -7.61 -20.10 -2.63
CA ILE A 89 -8.11 -20.94 -3.72
C ILE A 89 -7.18 -22.13 -3.95
N ARG A 90 -5.87 -21.87 -4.05
CA ARG A 90 -4.86 -22.93 -4.24
C ARG A 90 -4.85 -23.94 -3.09
N GLY A 91 -4.93 -23.45 -1.84
CA GLY A 91 -4.96 -24.31 -0.66
C GLY A 91 -6.15 -25.26 -0.68
N HIS A 92 -7.35 -24.72 -0.89
CA HIS A 92 -8.59 -25.52 -0.93
C HIS A 92 -8.60 -26.53 -2.07
N LEU A 93 -8.15 -26.15 -3.27
CA LEU A 93 -8.07 -27.08 -4.40
C LEU A 93 -7.03 -28.18 -4.18
N GLY A 94 -5.96 -27.88 -3.44
CA GLY A 94 -4.97 -28.87 -3.01
C GLY A 94 -5.56 -29.99 -2.15
N GLU A 95 -6.58 -29.71 -1.33
CA GLU A 95 -7.29 -30.72 -0.52
C GLU A 95 -8.02 -31.77 -1.38
N TYR A 96 -8.34 -31.41 -2.63
CA TYR A 96 -9.00 -32.28 -3.62
C TYR A 96 -8.03 -32.83 -4.67
N GLY A 97 -6.71 -32.68 -4.47
CA GLY A 97 -5.69 -33.18 -5.39
C GLY A 97 -5.46 -32.30 -6.64
N VAL A 98 -6.09 -31.14 -6.73
CA VAL A 98 -5.88 -30.18 -7.81
C VAL A 98 -4.69 -29.28 -7.48
N VAL A 99 -3.57 -29.48 -8.18
CA VAL A 99 -2.31 -28.78 -7.92
C VAL A 99 -1.92 -27.89 -9.11
N ALA A 100 -1.55 -26.64 -8.82
CA ALA A 100 -0.97 -25.72 -9.79
C ALA A 100 0.25 -25.01 -9.20
N PRO A 101 1.25 -24.63 -10.04
CA PRO A 101 2.42 -23.89 -9.58
C PRO A 101 2.04 -22.59 -8.84
N GLN A 102 2.94 -22.11 -7.99
CA GLN A 102 2.77 -20.84 -7.29
C GLN A 102 2.75 -19.66 -8.27
N GLY A 103 2.17 -18.54 -7.80
CA GLY A 103 2.11 -17.29 -8.54
C GLY A 103 0.75 -17.01 -9.21
N PRO A 104 0.51 -15.73 -9.56
CA PRO A 104 -0.76 -15.27 -10.10
C PRO A 104 -1.04 -15.72 -11.55
N SER A 105 0.00 -16.03 -12.33
CA SER A 105 -0.15 -16.48 -13.73
C SER A 105 -0.85 -17.83 -13.87
N HIS A 106 -0.84 -18.65 -12.81
CA HIS A 106 -1.39 -20.02 -12.84
C HIS A 106 -2.81 -20.11 -12.29
N VAL A 107 -3.39 -19.03 -11.77
CA VAL A 107 -4.69 -19.09 -11.09
C VAL A 107 -5.85 -19.40 -12.03
N GLU A 108 -5.76 -19.05 -13.32
CA GLU A 108 -6.82 -19.41 -14.28
C GLU A 108 -7.01 -20.92 -14.38
N ARG A 109 -5.94 -21.70 -14.29
CA ARG A 109 -6.03 -23.18 -14.26
C ARG A 109 -6.83 -23.68 -13.05
N LEU A 110 -6.72 -22.98 -11.92
CA LEU A 110 -7.47 -23.30 -10.70
C LEU A 110 -8.93 -22.88 -10.81
N ILE A 111 -9.19 -21.74 -11.45
CA ILE A 111 -10.55 -21.24 -11.69
C ILE A 111 -11.33 -22.19 -12.60
N VAL A 112 -10.71 -22.71 -13.66
CA VAL A 112 -11.34 -23.69 -14.56
C VAL A 112 -11.84 -24.91 -13.80
N GLU A 113 -11.08 -25.43 -12.83
CA GLU A 113 -11.50 -26.58 -12.01
C GLU A 113 -12.69 -26.26 -11.09
N ILE A 114 -12.81 -25.01 -10.64
CA ILE A 114 -13.97 -24.56 -9.84
C ILE A 114 -15.21 -24.45 -10.74
N GLU A 115 -15.04 -23.97 -11.96
CA GLU A 115 -16.14 -23.71 -12.88
C GLU A 115 -16.61 -24.98 -13.61
N ASP A 116 -15.75 -25.98 -13.78
CA ASP A 116 -16.07 -27.23 -14.46
C ASP A 116 -17.05 -28.11 -13.65
N PRO A 117 -18.26 -28.39 -14.16
CA PRO A 117 -19.19 -29.33 -13.55
C PRO A 117 -18.63 -30.75 -13.38
N GLY A 118 -17.70 -31.16 -14.23
CA GLY A 118 -17.05 -32.48 -14.26
C GLY A 118 -15.76 -32.57 -13.44
N SER A 119 -15.34 -31.49 -12.76
CA SER A 119 -14.13 -31.52 -11.93
C SER A 119 -14.26 -32.50 -10.76
N VAL A 120 -13.11 -33.03 -10.32
CA VAL A 120 -12.97 -33.89 -9.14
C VAL A 120 -13.40 -33.18 -7.84
N VAL A 121 -13.49 -31.84 -7.86
CA VAL A 121 -13.88 -31.03 -6.72
C VAL A 121 -15.40 -31.11 -6.49
N PRO A 122 -15.86 -31.46 -5.27
CA PRO A 122 -17.29 -31.55 -4.96
C PRO A 122 -18.05 -30.26 -5.26
N LYS A 123 -19.28 -30.38 -5.79
CA LYS A 123 -20.14 -29.24 -6.14
C LYS A 123 -20.31 -28.23 -4.99
N SER A 124 -20.48 -28.69 -3.76
CA SER A 124 -20.61 -27.82 -2.58
C SER A 124 -19.38 -26.95 -2.36
N ALA A 125 -18.17 -27.53 -2.52
CA ALA A 125 -16.92 -26.79 -2.43
C ALA A 125 -16.77 -25.81 -3.59
N ARG A 126 -17.05 -26.24 -4.83
CA ARG A 126 -17.00 -25.36 -6.01
C ARG A 126 -17.92 -24.13 -5.86
N THR A 127 -19.15 -24.31 -5.38
CA THR A 127 -20.06 -23.18 -5.11
C THR A 127 -19.48 -22.16 -4.12
N CYS A 128 -18.87 -22.62 -3.03
CA CYS A 128 -18.23 -21.72 -2.06
C CYS A 128 -16.99 -21.03 -2.64
N LEU A 129 -16.15 -21.78 -3.36
CA LEU A 129 -14.94 -21.26 -3.99
C LEU A 129 -15.25 -20.27 -5.11
N GLN A 130 -16.40 -20.39 -5.78
CA GLN A 130 -16.84 -19.43 -6.78
C GLN A 130 -16.96 -18.01 -6.21
N LEU A 131 -17.38 -17.84 -4.94
CA LEU A 131 -17.43 -16.52 -4.30
C LEU A 131 -16.04 -15.88 -4.19
N LEU A 132 -15.00 -16.70 -3.97
CA LEU A 132 -13.61 -16.23 -3.95
C LEU A 132 -13.12 -15.88 -5.36
N VAL A 133 -13.52 -16.65 -6.37
CA VAL A 133 -13.23 -16.35 -7.79
C VAL A 133 -13.86 -15.03 -8.22
N ASP A 134 -15.11 -14.79 -7.88
CA ASP A 134 -15.82 -13.56 -8.22
C ASP A 134 -15.19 -12.35 -7.53
N THR A 135 -14.82 -12.51 -6.26
CA THR A 135 -14.07 -11.48 -5.52
C THR A 135 -12.70 -11.22 -6.15
N LEU A 136 -11.99 -12.27 -6.55
CA LEU A 136 -10.68 -12.18 -7.20
C LEU A 136 -10.76 -11.42 -8.52
N ARG A 137 -11.77 -11.71 -9.36
CA ARG A 137 -12.03 -11.00 -10.62
C ARG A 137 -12.31 -9.52 -10.35
N GLY A 138 -13.21 -9.22 -9.42
CA GLY A 138 -13.51 -7.84 -9.05
C GLY A 138 -12.32 -7.09 -8.43
N LEU A 139 -11.37 -7.77 -7.78
CA LEU A 139 -10.13 -7.13 -7.32
C LEU A 139 -9.20 -6.78 -8.48
N ARG A 140 -9.09 -7.63 -9.51
CA ARG A 140 -8.27 -7.34 -10.70
C ARG A 140 -8.74 -6.07 -11.39
N ASP A 141 -10.04 -5.95 -11.66
CA ASP A 141 -10.61 -4.76 -12.30
C ASP A 141 -10.32 -3.47 -11.49
N ARG A 142 -10.38 -3.56 -10.16
CA ARG A 142 -10.09 -2.41 -9.28
C ARG A 142 -8.60 -2.06 -9.27
N ILE A 143 -7.72 -3.06 -9.31
CA ILE A 143 -6.27 -2.86 -9.42
C ILE A 143 -5.94 -2.19 -10.75
N ASP A 144 -6.52 -2.66 -11.85
CA ASP A 144 -6.28 -2.11 -13.19
C ASP A 144 -6.73 -0.65 -13.27
N ARG A 145 -7.87 -0.30 -12.67
CA ARG A 145 -8.30 1.11 -12.54
C ARG A 145 -7.31 1.99 -11.77
N LEU A 146 -6.70 1.45 -10.71
CA LEU A 146 -5.69 2.19 -9.95
C LEU A 146 -4.36 2.28 -10.73
N ASP A 147 -4.01 1.26 -11.50
CA ASP A 147 -2.86 1.29 -12.42
C ASP A 147 -3.02 2.37 -13.50
N ASP A 148 -4.21 2.47 -14.09
CA ASP A 148 -4.55 3.51 -15.06
C ASP A 148 -4.47 4.92 -14.46
N GLU A 149 -4.98 5.09 -13.23
CA GLU A 149 -4.90 6.35 -12.49
C GLU A 149 -3.45 6.75 -12.21
N ILE A 150 -2.60 5.82 -11.77
CA ILE A 150 -1.17 6.07 -11.56
C ILE A 150 -0.50 6.47 -12.88
N ALA A 151 -0.80 5.75 -13.97
CA ALA A 151 -0.26 6.06 -15.28
C ALA A 151 -0.71 7.43 -15.80
N ALA A 152 -1.96 7.81 -15.56
CA ALA A 152 -2.49 9.12 -15.93
C ALA A 152 -1.76 10.25 -15.18
N ARG A 153 -1.54 10.09 -13.87
CA ARG A 153 -0.80 11.06 -13.05
C ARG A 153 0.66 11.16 -13.46
N ALA A 154 1.32 10.04 -13.75
CA ALA A 154 2.70 10.00 -14.23
C ALA A 154 2.89 10.80 -15.53
N ARG A 155 1.89 10.79 -16.43
CA ARG A 155 1.92 11.57 -17.68
C ARG A 155 1.73 13.07 -17.46
N GLN A 156 1.08 13.48 -16.38
CA GLN A 156 0.83 14.89 -16.06
C GLN A 156 2.01 15.52 -15.30
N ASP A 157 2.79 14.71 -14.58
CA ASP A 157 3.96 15.17 -13.82
C ASP A 157 5.20 15.27 -14.73
N GLU A 158 5.87 16.42 -14.73
CA GLU A 158 7.07 16.63 -15.54
C GLU A 158 8.27 15.81 -15.05
N GLY A 159 8.44 15.68 -13.74
CA GLY A 159 9.50 14.87 -13.15
C GLY A 159 9.33 13.39 -13.48
N ALA A 160 8.11 12.87 -13.32
CA ALA A 160 7.77 11.49 -13.65
C ALA A 160 7.98 11.20 -15.14
N ARG A 161 7.58 12.12 -16.05
CA ARG A 161 7.85 11.97 -17.49
C ARG A 161 9.34 11.88 -17.81
N ARG A 162 10.17 12.72 -17.17
CA ARG A 162 11.63 12.67 -17.33
C ARG A 162 12.19 11.35 -16.81
N LEU A 163 11.75 10.90 -15.64
CA LEU A 163 12.15 9.61 -15.06
C LEU A 163 11.77 8.43 -15.96
N MET A 164 10.58 8.45 -16.56
CA MET A 164 10.10 7.41 -17.48
C MET A 164 10.89 7.30 -18.80
N SER A 165 11.75 8.28 -19.12
CA SER A 165 12.67 8.18 -20.27
C SER A 165 13.84 7.21 -20.02
N ILE A 166 14.08 6.84 -18.75
CA ILE A 166 15.14 5.92 -18.36
C ILE A 166 14.66 4.48 -18.57
N PRO A 167 15.40 3.63 -19.32
CA PRO A 167 15.04 2.23 -19.51
C PRO A 167 14.79 1.51 -18.19
N GLY A 168 13.64 0.83 -18.10
CA GLY A 168 13.22 0.11 -16.88
C GLY A 168 12.44 0.94 -15.87
N ILE A 169 12.30 2.26 -16.07
CA ILE A 169 11.47 3.11 -15.21
C ILE A 169 10.09 3.31 -15.84
N GLY A 170 9.10 2.56 -15.34
CA GLY A 170 7.69 2.72 -15.72
C GLY A 170 6.95 3.76 -14.86
N PRO A 171 5.67 4.05 -15.18
CA PRO A 171 4.83 4.99 -14.43
C PRO A 171 4.82 4.74 -12.93
N MET A 172 4.72 3.47 -12.53
CA MET A 172 4.74 3.02 -11.13
C MET A 172 6.00 3.45 -10.38
N ILE A 173 7.17 3.30 -10.99
CA ILE A 173 8.46 3.66 -10.38
C ILE A 173 8.63 5.18 -10.41
N ALA A 174 8.31 5.80 -11.55
CA ALA A 174 8.49 7.23 -11.77
C ALA A 174 7.64 8.10 -10.82
N THR A 175 6.47 7.64 -10.40
CA THR A 175 5.59 8.38 -9.47
C THR A 175 5.78 7.99 -8.01
N ALA A 176 6.63 7.00 -7.73
CA ALA A 176 7.00 6.59 -6.37
C ALA A 176 8.26 7.33 -5.84
N ILE A 177 9.01 8.00 -6.72
CA ILE A 177 10.24 8.76 -6.44
C ILE A 177 9.88 10.24 -6.24
#